data_AF-A0A3N2K3D1-F1
#
_entry.id   AF-A0A3N2K3D1-F1
#
_cell.length_a   1.000
_cell.length_b   1.000
_cell.length_c   1.000
_cell.angle_alpha   90.00
_cell.angle_beta   90.00
_cell.angle_gamma   90.00
#
_symmetry.space_group_name_H-M   'P 1'
#
loop_
_entity.id
_entity.type
_entity.pdbx_description
1 polymer ?
#
loop_
_entity_poly.entity_id
_entity_poly.type
_entity_poly.pdbx_seq_one_letter_code
_entity_poly.pdbx_strand_id
1 'polypeptide(L)'
;MNRHISKSQRQGFIILMICSAIMLGIGIYMFVADFNSTSIVTGWRSNPSEQTISWQTPVFGAIVMLILGILIKIDRHKLPKMDIQGKRTFVFEKITDYLKDNDFKKRGNHFFKSNGSIGYCVNIQNDKWNDANQIRFTLNVGIFTGAFWLEHEDYKHTGIVPSFPKEYECAIRYRIGGLLTVKEDKWYCITSGTDVMKLRSEIERDLTEYILPFFARYNTESDVIPNQFIYRKGGKR
;
A
#
# COMPACT_ATOMS: atom_id res chain seq x y z
N MET A 1 21.69 -16.05 -4.41
CA MET A 1 20.69 -16.73 -5.26
C MET A 1 19.72 -15.69 -5.81
N ASN A 2 19.45 -15.75 -7.12
CA ASN A 2 18.92 -14.69 -7.98
C ASN A 2 17.66 -13.99 -7.47
N ARG A 3 17.71 -12.64 -7.40
CA ARG A 3 16.56 -11.77 -7.15
C ARG A 3 15.62 -11.85 -8.35
N HIS A 4 14.40 -12.30 -8.10
CA HIS A 4 13.33 -12.29 -9.09
C HIS A 4 12.92 -10.84 -9.33
N ILE A 5 13.50 -10.25 -10.38
CA ILE A 5 12.81 -9.17 -11.09
C ILE A 5 11.50 -9.81 -11.57
N SER A 6 10.34 -9.16 -11.38
CA SER A 6 9.15 -9.64 -12.08
C SER A 6 9.54 -9.63 -13.56
N LYS A 7 9.54 -10.81 -14.19
CA LYS A 7 10.13 -11.01 -15.53
C LYS A 7 9.64 -9.92 -16.49
N SER A 8 8.37 -9.55 -16.33
CA SER A 8 7.66 -8.44 -16.97
C SER A 8 8.33 -7.07 -16.83
N GLN A 9 8.74 -6.61 -15.63
CA GLN A 9 9.33 -5.28 -15.46
C GLN A 9 10.78 -5.20 -15.94
N ARG A 10 11.55 -6.30 -15.85
CA ARG A 10 12.89 -6.36 -16.45
C ARG A 10 12.79 -6.22 -17.97
N GLN A 11 11.85 -6.97 -18.54
CA GLN A 11 11.58 -6.96 -19.97
C GLN A 11 11.11 -5.57 -20.41
N GLY A 12 10.20 -4.93 -19.67
CA GLY A 12 9.74 -3.57 -19.96
C GLY A 12 10.86 -2.53 -20.01
N PHE A 13 11.76 -2.51 -19.02
CA PHE A 13 12.92 -1.59 -19.03
C PHE A 13 13.85 -1.86 -20.22
N ILE A 14 14.16 -3.14 -20.51
CA ILE A 14 15.01 -3.52 -21.64
C ILE A 14 14.38 -3.09 -22.97
N ILE A 15 13.07 -3.31 -23.13
CA ILE A 15 12.31 -2.90 -24.31
C ILE A 15 12.37 -1.39 -24.48
N LEU A 16 12.13 -0.60 -23.43
CA LEU A 16 12.20 0.87 -23.48
C LEU A 16 13.59 1.36 -23.93
N MET A 17 14.65 0.76 -23.41
CA MET A 17 16.02 1.12 -23.81
C MET A 17 16.32 0.77 -25.27
N ILE A 18 15.86 -0.40 -25.74
CA ILE A 18 16.02 -0.81 -27.14
C ILE A 18 15.23 0.12 -28.07
N CYS A 19 13.96 0.42 -27.75
CA CYS A 19 13.14 1.34 -28.51
C CYS A 19 13.75 2.74 -28.57
N SER A 20 14.27 3.25 -27.45
CA SER A 20 14.98 4.53 -27.40
C SER A 20 16.19 4.54 -28.35
N ALA A 21 17.02 3.49 -28.32
CA ALA A 21 18.18 3.39 -29.20
C ALA A 21 17.81 3.30 -30.69
N ILE A 22 16.79 2.51 -31.04
CA ILE A 22 16.28 2.39 -32.41
C ILE A 22 15.77 3.74 -32.91
N MET A 23 14.93 4.41 -32.12
CA MET A 23 14.36 5.71 -32.49
C MET A 23 15.43 6.77 -32.66
N LEU A 24 16.43 6.79 -31.78
CA LEU A 24 17.57 7.70 -31.91
C LEU A 24 18.34 7.43 -33.21
N GLY A 25 18.60 6.15 -33.53
CA GLY A 25 19.26 5.75 -34.77
C GLY A 25 18.49 6.17 -36.02
N ILE A 26 17.17 5.99 -36.04
CA ILE A 26 16.29 6.45 -37.13
C ILE A 26 16.39 7.96 -37.29
N GLY A 27 16.28 8.72 -36.20
CA GLY A 27 16.36 10.18 -36.23
C GLY A 27 17.70 10.70 -36.74
N ILE A 28 18.81 10.11 -36.29
CA ILE A 28 20.16 10.46 -36.77
C ILE A 28 20.30 10.15 -38.26
N TYR A 29 19.83 8.98 -38.71
CA TYR A 29 19.89 8.60 -40.12
C TYR A 29 19.08 9.57 -41.00
N MET A 30 17.85 9.91 -40.60
CA MET A 30 17.02 10.90 -41.31
C MET A 30 17.68 12.27 -41.39
N PHE A 31 18.38 12.69 -40.33
CA PHE A 31 19.13 13.95 -40.32
C PHE A 31 20.34 13.93 -41.26
N VAL A 32 21.13 12.84 -41.25
CA VAL A 32 22.34 12.72 -42.08
C VAL A 32 22.01 12.53 -43.56
N ALA A 33 20.98 11.75 -43.85
CA ALA A 33 20.55 11.48 -45.23
C ALA A 33 19.59 12.55 -45.79
N ASP A 34 19.31 13.60 -45.01
CA ASP A 34 18.49 14.76 -45.37
C ASP A 34 17.14 14.39 -46.03
N PHE A 35 16.38 13.51 -45.38
CA PHE A 35 15.05 13.14 -45.85
C PHE A 35 14.01 13.13 -44.74
N ASN A 36 12.78 13.48 -45.12
CA ASN A 36 11.59 13.40 -44.27
C ASN A 36 10.71 12.24 -44.73
N SER A 37 9.97 11.63 -43.80
CA SER A 37 9.01 10.58 -44.12
C SER A 37 7.61 11.18 -44.16
N THR A 38 7.00 11.19 -45.34
CA THR A 38 5.65 11.71 -45.53
C THR A 38 4.67 10.56 -45.77
N SER A 39 3.52 10.60 -45.09
CA SER A 39 2.49 9.58 -45.25
C SER A 39 1.10 10.18 -45.13
N ILE A 40 0.13 9.57 -45.82
CA ILE A 40 -1.27 9.93 -45.69
C ILE A 40 -1.83 9.18 -44.49
N VAL A 41 -2.18 9.93 -43.44
CA VAL A 41 -2.82 9.39 -42.25
C VAL A 41 -4.33 9.47 -42.46
N THR A 42 -4.99 8.31 -42.45
CA THR A 42 -6.45 8.20 -42.51
C THR A 42 -6.99 7.92 -41.11
N GLY A 43 -8.00 8.69 -40.69
CA GLY A 43 -8.67 8.50 -39.41
C GLY A 43 -10.13 8.10 -39.61
N TRP A 44 -10.70 7.36 -38.67
CA TRP A 44 -12.09 6.88 -38.78
C TRP A 44 -13.12 8.03 -38.83
N ARG A 45 -12.82 9.21 -38.28
CA ARG A 45 -13.72 10.38 -38.29
C ARG A 45 -13.13 11.62 -38.95
N SER A 46 -12.00 11.51 -39.63
CA SER A 46 -11.26 12.65 -40.15
C SER A 46 -10.82 12.40 -41.58
N ASN A 47 -10.89 13.46 -42.39
CA ASN A 47 -10.40 13.42 -43.77
C ASN A 47 -8.91 13.04 -43.79
N PRO A 48 -8.45 12.34 -44.85
CA PRO A 48 -7.05 12.02 -45.01
C PRO A 48 -6.22 13.30 -44.97
N SER A 49 -5.18 13.33 -44.14
CA SER A 49 -4.23 14.42 -44.11
C SER A 49 -2.82 13.91 -44.31
N GLU A 50 -2.04 14.67 -45.07
CA GLU A 50 -0.62 14.40 -45.24
C GLU A 50 0.11 14.83 -43.97
N GLN A 51 0.85 13.90 -43.38
CA GLN A 51 1.70 14.17 -42.23
C GLN A 51 3.14 13.88 -42.60
N THR A 52 4.00 14.87 -42.31
CA THR A 52 5.45 14.77 -42.50
C THR A 52 6.10 14.57 -41.15
N ILE A 53 6.79 13.44 -41.00
CA ILE A 53 7.63 13.15 -39.85
C ILE A 53 9.06 13.59 -40.21
N SER A 54 9.55 14.60 -39.49
CA SER A 54 10.95 15.03 -39.58
C SER A 54 11.83 14.22 -38.62
N TRP A 55 13.15 14.36 -38.74
CA TRP A 55 14.11 13.72 -37.85
C TRP A 55 13.89 14.05 -36.36
N GLN A 56 13.22 15.17 -36.04
CA GLN A 56 12.99 15.64 -34.67
C GLN A 56 12.04 14.72 -33.90
N THR A 57 11.03 14.15 -34.56
CA THR A 57 10.01 13.31 -33.93
C THR A 57 10.59 12.02 -33.33
N PRO A 58 11.37 11.18 -34.06
CA PRO A 58 11.98 10.00 -33.48
C PRO A 58 13.05 10.36 -32.43
N VAL A 59 13.79 11.47 -32.58
CA VAL A 59 14.73 11.94 -31.56
C VAL A 59 14.01 12.32 -30.26
N PHE A 60 12.92 13.08 -30.35
CA PHE A 60 12.12 13.45 -29.18
C PHE A 60 11.54 12.21 -28.49
N GLY A 61 10.96 11.28 -29.24
CA GLY A 61 10.45 10.04 -28.68
C GLY A 61 11.56 9.18 -28.04
N ALA A 62 12.77 9.17 -28.60
CA ALA A 62 13.92 8.50 -27.98
C ALA A 62 14.28 9.10 -26.62
N ILE A 63 14.28 10.44 -26.51
CA ILE A 63 14.54 11.16 -25.25
C ILE A 63 13.46 10.84 -24.20
N VAL A 64 12.19 10.89 -24.57
CA VAL A 64 11.08 10.57 -23.65
C VAL A 64 11.21 9.14 -23.12
N MET A 65 11.46 8.17 -24.01
CA MET A 65 11.64 6.76 -23.61
C MET A 65 12.88 6.56 -22.72
N LEU A 66 13.96 7.29 -22.98
CA LEU A 66 15.17 7.28 -22.15
C LEU A 66 14.88 7.82 -20.75
N ILE A 67 14.20 8.97 -20.64
CA ILE A 67 13.80 9.58 -19.37
C ILE A 67 12.92 8.61 -18.58
N LEU A 68 11.89 8.02 -19.20
CA LEU A 68 11.04 7.02 -18.55
C LEU A 68 11.84 5.82 -18.06
N GLY A 69 12.77 5.30 -18.87
CA GLY A 69 13.66 4.22 -18.47
C GLY A 69 14.55 4.59 -17.27
N ILE A 70 15.12 5.79 -17.27
CA ILE A 70 15.94 6.31 -16.17
C ILE A 70 15.09 6.46 -14.90
N LEU A 71 13.89 7.01 -14.99
CA LEU A 71 12.97 7.15 -13.86
C LEU A 71 12.65 5.78 -13.22
N ILE A 72 12.33 4.77 -14.03
CA ILE A 72 12.12 3.38 -13.56
C ILE A 72 13.37 2.82 -12.87
N LYS A 73 14.56 3.22 -13.30
CA LYS A 73 15.83 2.78 -12.71
C LYS A 73 16.16 3.52 -11.40
N ILE A 74 15.88 4.82 -11.32
CA ILE A 74 16.12 5.66 -10.13
C ILE A 74 15.16 5.28 -9.00
N ASP A 75 13.89 5.01 -9.32
CA ASP A 75 12.89 4.55 -8.36
C ASP A 75 13.29 3.22 -7.69
N ARG A 76 14.21 2.48 -8.34
CA ARG A 76 14.92 1.35 -7.72
C ARG A 76 16.17 1.82 -6.97
N HIS A 77 15.97 2.59 -5.90
CA HIS A 77 17.00 2.66 -4.88
C HIS A 77 17.25 1.22 -4.38
N LYS A 78 18.46 0.68 -4.58
CA LYS A 78 18.85 -0.57 -3.93
C LYS A 78 18.82 -0.28 -2.44
N LEU A 79 17.77 -0.76 -1.76
CA LEU A 79 17.73 -0.72 -0.31
C LEU A 79 19.02 -1.34 0.23
N PRO A 80 19.58 -0.77 1.32
CA PRO A 80 20.71 -1.38 1.99
C PRO A 80 20.38 -2.82 2.36
N LYS A 81 21.39 -3.68 2.44
CA LYS A 81 21.17 -5.06 2.89
C LYS A 81 20.70 -5.01 4.35
N MET A 82 19.42 -5.30 4.56
CA MET A 82 18.80 -5.32 5.89
C MET A 82 18.79 -6.75 6.43
N ASP A 83 19.12 -6.90 7.71
CA ASP A 83 18.80 -8.09 8.49
C ASP A 83 17.28 -8.16 8.79
N ILE A 84 16.83 -9.24 9.42
CA ILE A 84 15.38 -9.46 9.65
C ILE A 84 14.78 -8.35 10.53
N GLN A 85 15.52 -7.85 11.52
CA GLN A 85 15.06 -6.76 12.37
C GLN A 85 15.01 -5.42 11.63
N GLY A 86 16.02 -5.11 10.82
CA GLY A 86 16.02 -3.92 9.96
C GLY A 86 14.85 -3.93 8.97
N LYS A 87 14.54 -5.09 8.39
CA LYS A 87 13.34 -5.25 7.52
C LYS A 87 12.04 -5.00 8.29
N ARG A 88 11.93 -5.52 9.52
CA ARG A 88 10.76 -5.28 10.38
C ARG A 88 10.61 -3.80 10.69
N THR A 89 11.68 -3.14 11.13
CA THR A 89 11.67 -1.70 11.43
C THR A 89 11.22 -0.90 10.22
N PHE A 90 11.80 -1.15 9.05
CA PHE A 90 11.41 -0.50 7.80
C PHE A 90 9.92 -0.67 7.50
N VAL A 91 9.38 -1.90 7.58
CA VAL A 91 7.96 -2.16 7.31
C VAL A 91 7.07 -1.47 8.34
N PHE A 92 7.41 -1.51 9.61
CA PHE A 92 6.60 -0.92 10.69
C PHE A 92 6.62 0.62 10.64
N GLU A 93 7.74 1.21 10.24
CA GLU A 93 7.84 2.64 9.96
C GLU A 93 6.95 3.02 8.78
N LYS A 94 6.94 2.25 7.69
CA LYS A 94 6.06 2.54 6.55
C LYS A 94 4.57 2.43 6.88
N ILE A 95 4.18 1.44 7.69
CA ILE A 95 2.81 1.39 8.25
C ILE A 95 2.52 2.63 9.10
N THR A 96 3.49 3.04 9.92
CA THR A 96 3.37 4.21 10.80
C THR A 96 3.17 5.49 9.99
N ASP A 97 3.97 5.70 8.95
CA ASP A 97 3.89 6.86 8.06
C ASP A 97 2.52 6.90 7.39
N TYR A 98 2.09 5.79 6.77
CA TYR A 98 0.79 5.69 6.10
C TYR A 98 -0.38 6.02 7.05
N LEU A 99 -0.37 5.47 8.27
CA LEU A 99 -1.43 5.73 9.25
C LEU A 99 -1.40 7.18 9.77
N LYS A 100 -0.22 7.78 9.94
CA LYS A 100 -0.09 9.19 10.32
C LYS A 100 -0.61 10.13 9.23
N ASP A 101 -0.34 9.82 7.96
CA ASP A 101 -0.88 10.56 6.81
C ASP A 101 -2.42 10.49 6.76
N ASN A 102 -3.02 9.52 7.47
CA ASN A 102 -4.46 9.37 7.67
C ASN A 102 -4.92 9.82 9.08
N ASP A 103 -4.17 10.70 9.74
CA ASP A 103 -4.44 11.32 11.06
C ASP A 103 -4.43 10.39 12.28
N PHE A 104 -3.88 9.18 12.16
CA PHE A 104 -3.74 8.31 13.34
C PHE A 104 -2.57 8.75 14.21
N LYS A 105 -2.82 8.85 15.51
CA LYS A 105 -1.79 9.02 16.54
C LYS A 105 -1.25 7.65 16.93
N LYS A 106 0.06 7.54 17.22
CA LYS A 106 0.72 6.26 17.57
C LYS A 106 1.12 6.21 19.03
N ARG A 107 0.95 5.05 19.67
CA ARG A 107 1.52 4.68 20.97
C ARG A 107 1.98 3.21 20.96
N GLY A 108 3.29 2.99 20.85
CA GLY A 108 3.84 1.65 20.67
C GLY A 108 3.38 1.04 19.33
N ASN A 109 2.75 -0.13 19.37
CA ASN A 109 2.15 -0.76 18.18
C ASN A 109 0.67 -0.39 17.97
N HIS A 110 0.11 0.44 18.84
CA HIS A 110 -1.29 0.87 18.76
C HIS A 110 -1.39 2.23 18.08
N PHE A 111 -2.46 2.40 17.31
CA PHE A 111 -2.78 3.60 16.57
C PHE A 111 -4.23 3.97 16.82
N PHE A 112 -4.49 5.26 17.00
CA PHE A 112 -5.81 5.76 17.32
C PHE A 112 -6.12 7.04 16.52
N LYS A 113 -7.29 7.08 15.91
CA LYS A 113 -7.89 8.28 15.32
C LYS A 113 -9.24 8.54 15.97
N SER A 114 -9.45 9.74 16.48
CA SER A 114 -10.76 10.18 16.96
C SER A 114 -11.56 10.75 15.78
N ASN A 115 -12.85 10.45 15.74
CA ASN A 115 -13.82 10.98 14.78
C ASN A 115 -15.15 11.27 15.50
N GLY A 116 -15.20 12.38 16.24
CA GLY A 116 -16.36 12.73 17.06
C GLY A 116 -16.55 11.75 18.21
N SER A 117 -17.74 11.14 18.29
CA SER A 117 -18.06 10.10 19.28
C SER A 117 -17.49 8.71 18.96
N ILE A 118 -16.95 8.54 17.76
CA ILE A 118 -16.32 7.30 17.30
C ILE A 118 -14.80 7.42 17.38
N GLY A 119 -14.14 6.30 17.63
CA GLY A 119 -12.70 6.16 17.48
C GLY A 119 -12.33 4.97 16.60
N TYR A 120 -11.24 5.10 15.85
CA TYR A 120 -10.68 4.04 15.04
C TYR A 120 -9.36 3.57 15.64
N CYS A 121 -9.26 2.29 15.92
CA CYS A 121 -8.08 1.65 16.46
C CYS A 121 -7.43 0.78 15.40
N VAL A 122 -6.10 0.85 15.26
CA VAL A 122 -5.28 -0.14 14.54
C VAL A 122 -4.19 -0.63 15.48
N ASN A 123 -3.88 -1.92 15.48
CA ASN A 123 -2.78 -2.48 16.24
C ASN A 123 -1.94 -3.43 15.39
N ILE A 124 -0.62 -3.27 15.46
CA ILE A 124 0.33 -4.22 14.88
C ILE A 124 0.60 -5.33 15.91
N GLN A 125 -0.08 -6.46 15.75
CA GLN A 125 0.09 -7.63 16.63
C GLN A 125 1.24 -8.50 16.13
N ASN A 126 2.30 -8.66 16.93
CA ASN A 126 3.34 -9.64 16.65
C ASN A 126 2.85 -11.06 17.00
N ASP A 127 3.31 -12.05 16.24
CA ASP A 127 3.14 -13.46 16.60
C ASP A 127 3.99 -13.77 17.85
N LYS A 128 3.44 -14.58 18.76
CA LYS A 128 4.14 -15.03 19.97
C LYS A 128 5.25 -16.04 19.64
N TRP A 129 5.22 -16.64 18.46
CA TRP A 129 6.19 -17.63 17.99
C TRP A 129 7.29 -17.04 17.10
N ASN A 130 7.49 -15.72 17.14
CA ASN A 130 8.58 -15.08 16.42
C ASN A 130 9.95 -15.54 16.93
N ASP A 131 10.89 -15.72 16.01
CA ASP A 131 12.26 -16.12 16.30
C ASP A 131 13.28 -15.30 15.49
N ALA A 132 14.56 -15.69 15.56
CA ALA A 132 15.65 -14.99 14.86
C ALA A 132 15.59 -15.13 13.33
N ASN A 133 14.90 -16.14 12.80
CA ASN A 133 14.81 -16.47 11.39
C ASN A 133 13.51 -15.98 10.73
N GLN A 134 12.46 -15.80 11.53
CA GLN A 134 11.14 -15.40 11.07
C GLN A 134 10.43 -14.47 12.04
N ILE A 135 9.89 -13.38 11.50
CA ILE A 135 8.97 -12.49 12.20
C ILE A 135 7.64 -12.49 11.47
N ARG A 136 6.59 -12.87 12.18
CA ARG A 136 5.20 -12.77 11.77
C ARG A 136 4.47 -11.70 12.57
N PHE A 137 3.56 -11.01 11.88
CA PHE A 137 2.66 -10.05 12.49
C PHE A 137 1.36 -9.97 11.69
N THR A 138 0.34 -9.39 12.31
CA THR A 138 -0.95 -9.12 11.68
C THR A 138 -1.45 -7.74 12.11
N LEU A 139 -2.48 -7.24 11.44
CA LEU A 139 -3.15 -6.00 11.79
C LEU A 139 -4.49 -6.32 12.42
N ASN A 140 -4.72 -5.81 13.62
CA ASN A 140 -6.05 -5.77 14.20
C ASN A 140 -6.62 -4.36 14.06
N VAL A 141 -7.93 -4.27 13.87
CA VAL A 141 -8.66 -3.02 13.79
C VAL A 141 -9.83 -3.04 14.76
N GLY A 142 -10.29 -1.86 15.19
CA GLY A 142 -11.50 -1.75 15.97
C GLY A 142 -12.21 -0.41 15.86
N ILE A 143 -13.52 -0.45 16.10
CA ILE A 143 -14.40 0.72 16.20
C ILE A 143 -14.72 0.94 17.68
N PHE A 144 -14.23 2.04 18.21
CA PHE A 144 -14.42 2.46 19.59
C PHE A 144 -15.63 3.39 19.72
N THR A 145 -16.43 3.20 20.77
CA THR A 145 -17.40 4.19 21.23
C THR A 145 -17.28 4.33 22.75
N GLY A 146 -17.45 5.55 23.26
CA GLY A 146 -17.40 5.80 24.70
C GLY A 146 -18.52 5.06 25.43
N ALA A 147 -19.72 5.04 24.85
CA ALA A 147 -20.88 4.34 25.42
C ALA A 147 -20.63 2.83 25.61
N PHE A 148 -20.14 2.14 24.57
CA PHE A 148 -19.82 0.71 24.66
C PHE A 148 -18.75 0.45 25.72
N TRP A 149 -17.71 1.27 25.74
CA TRP A 149 -16.62 1.11 26.70
C TRP A 149 -17.09 1.28 28.15
N LEU A 150 -17.90 2.30 28.43
CA LEU A 150 -18.45 2.53 29.78
C LEU A 150 -19.36 1.39 30.25
N GLU A 151 -20.12 0.80 29.33
CA GLU A 151 -21.03 -0.29 29.66
C GLU A 151 -20.31 -1.63 29.85
N HIS A 152 -19.30 -1.93 29.03
CA HIS A 152 -18.74 -3.28 28.92
C HIS A 152 -17.28 -3.41 29.39
N GLU A 153 -16.50 -2.32 29.39
CA GLU A 153 -15.07 -2.36 29.66
C GLU A 153 -14.64 -1.53 30.90
N ASP A 154 -15.51 -0.67 31.43
CA ASP A 154 -15.26 0.09 32.67
C ASP A 154 -15.49 -0.76 33.93
N TYR A 155 -14.71 -1.83 34.10
CA TYR A 155 -14.82 -2.75 35.25
C TYR A 155 -14.60 -2.07 36.62
N LYS A 156 -14.01 -0.87 36.63
CA LYS A 156 -13.77 -0.07 37.83
C LYS A 156 -14.86 0.98 38.08
N HIS A 157 -15.85 1.08 37.19
CA HIS A 157 -16.96 2.04 37.27
C HIS A 157 -16.49 3.48 37.48
N THR A 158 -15.43 3.86 36.76
CA THR A 158 -14.83 5.19 36.84
C THR A 158 -15.67 6.27 36.15
N GLY A 159 -16.48 5.88 35.16
CA GLY A 159 -17.20 6.83 34.30
C GLY A 159 -16.29 7.58 33.32
N ILE A 160 -15.01 7.21 33.21
CA ILE A 160 -14.01 7.95 32.45
C ILE A 160 -13.52 7.12 31.27
N VAL A 161 -13.89 7.57 30.07
CA VAL A 161 -13.48 6.95 28.81
C VAL A 161 -11.98 7.16 28.56
N PRO A 162 -11.22 6.13 28.10
CA PRO A 162 -9.80 6.28 27.80
C PRO A 162 -9.56 7.23 26.62
N SER A 163 -8.54 8.09 26.76
CA SER A 163 -8.13 9.02 25.69
C SER A 163 -7.36 8.35 24.54
N PHE A 164 -6.89 7.12 24.74
CA PHE A 164 -6.22 6.29 23.73
C PHE A 164 -6.64 4.83 23.93
N PRO A 165 -7.85 4.46 23.50
CA PRO A 165 -8.33 3.09 23.61
C PRO A 165 -7.52 2.15 22.73
N LYS A 166 -7.49 0.88 23.11
CA LYS A 166 -6.90 -0.21 22.32
C LYS A 166 -7.97 -0.99 21.60
N GLU A 167 -7.57 -1.74 20.58
CA GLU A 167 -8.50 -2.45 19.70
C GLU A 167 -9.32 -3.54 20.41
N TYR A 168 -8.82 -4.08 21.53
CA TYR A 168 -9.54 -5.09 22.32
C TYR A 168 -10.58 -4.46 23.27
N GLU A 169 -10.60 -3.14 23.39
CA GLU A 169 -11.56 -2.36 24.18
C GLU A 169 -12.65 -1.75 23.27
N CYS A 170 -12.62 -2.08 21.97
CA CYS A 170 -13.52 -1.57 20.96
C CYS A 170 -14.82 -2.38 20.89
N ALA A 171 -15.90 -1.69 20.56
CA ALA A 171 -17.21 -2.28 20.32
C ALA A 171 -17.21 -3.25 19.14
N ILE A 172 -16.42 -2.94 18.10
CA ILE A 172 -16.20 -3.81 16.95
C ILE A 172 -14.72 -4.11 16.85
N ARG A 173 -14.36 -5.38 16.64
CA ARG A 173 -12.97 -5.78 16.46
C ARG A 173 -12.83 -6.82 15.36
N TYR A 174 -11.88 -6.60 14.47
CA TYR A 174 -11.47 -7.58 13.47
C TYR A 174 -9.96 -7.67 13.39
N ARG A 175 -9.44 -8.87 13.10
CA ARG A 175 -8.14 -8.98 12.45
C ARG A 175 -8.32 -8.70 10.97
N ILE A 176 -7.30 -8.17 10.29
CA ILE A 176 -7.35 -7.83 8.86
C ILE A 176 -7.89 -8.96 7.99
N GLY A 177 -7.56 -10.21 8.32
CA GLY A 177 -8.11 -11.39 7.67
C GLY A 177 -9.64 -11.46 7.59
N GLY A 178 -10.33 -10.94 8.60
CA GLY A 178 -11.79 -10.87 8.64
C GLY A 178 -12.40 -9.77 7.76
N LEU A 179 -11.58 -8.85 7.24
CA LEU A 179 -12.00 -7.78 6.33
C LEU A 179 -11.78 -8.11 4.85
N LEU A 180 -10.94 -9.10 4.56
CA LEU A 180 -10.62 -9.51 3.19
C LEU A 180 -11.85 -10.12 2.49
N THR A 181 -11.87 -10.04 1.16
CA THR A 181 -12.93 -10.64 0.34
C THR A 181 -13.06 -12.15 0.61
N VAL A 182 -11.93 -12.85 0.67
CA VAL A 182 -11.85 -14.22 1.15
C VAL A 182 -11.43 -14.15 2.61
N LYS A 183 -12.36 -14.46 3.52
CA LYS A 183 -12.12 -14.40 4.96
C LYS A 183 -11.15 -15.50 5.37
N GLU A 184 -9.89 -15.14 5.55
CA GLU A 184 -8.82 -16.04 5.98
C GLU A 184 -7.92 -15.37 7.00
N ASP A 185 -7.36 -16.13 7.93
CA ASP A 185 -6.46 -15.56 8.94
C ASP A 185 -5.13 -15.12 8.31
N LYS A 186 -5.02 -13.82 7.99
CA LYS A 186 -3.85 -13.26 7.33
C LYS A 186 -2.76 -12.85 8.32
N TRP A 187 -1.56 -13.37 8.06
CA TRP A 187 -0.31 -12.99 8.75
C TRP A 187 0.76 -12.61 7.74
N TYR A 188 1.37 -11.45 7.93
CA TYR A 188 2.54 -11.02 7.19
C TYR A 188 3.78 -11.73 7.74
N CYS A 189 4.72 -12.06 6.85
CA CYS A 189 5.92 -12.83 7.20
C CYS A 189 7.19 -12.15 6.69
N ILE A 190 8.13 -11.91 7.60
CA ILE A 190 9.45 -11.35 7.32
C ILE A 190 10.50 -12.43 7.61
N THR A 191 11.27 -12.76 6.58
CA THR A 191 12.40 -13.69 6.62
C THR A 191 13.62 -13.05 5.95
N SER A 192 14.76 -13.74 5.98
CA SER A 192 15.97 -13.33 5.26
C SER A 192 15.71 -13.15 3.74
N GLY A 193 14.78 -13.91 3.16
CA GLY A 193 14.40 -13.84 1.75
C GLY A 193 13.32 -12.81 1.39
N THR A 194 12.64 -12.22 2.38
CA THR A 194 11.52 -11.29 2.12
C THR A 194 11.96 -10.06 1.32
N ASP A 195 11.22 -9.79 0.23
CA ASP A 195 11.25 -8.53 -0.50
C ASP A 195 10.39 -7.50 0.25
N VAL A 196 11.05 -6.57 0.95
CA VAL A 196 10.37 -5.58 1.79
C VAL A 196 9.55 -4.57 1.00
N MET A 197 9.89 -4.31 -0.26
CA MET A 197 9.11 -3.39 -1.08
C MET A 197 7.80 -4.04 -1.52
N LYS A 198 7.85 -5.32 -1.91
CA LYS A 198 6.63 -6.09 -2.20
C LYS A 198 5.73 -6.19 -0.97
N LEU A 199 6.31 -6.51 0.19
CA LEU A 199 5.56 -6.61 1.44
C LEU A 199 4.94 -5.26 1.85
N ARG A 200 5.69 -4.17 1.72
CA ARG A 200 5.18 -2.81 1.93
C ARG A 200 3.97 -2.54 1.03
N SER A 201 4.09 -2.75 -0.28
CA SER A 201 2.99 -2.49 -1.23
C SER A 201 1.76 -3.37 -0.96
N GLU A 202 1.96 -4.60 -0.50
CA GLU A 202 0.86 -5.45 -0.04
C GLU A 202 0.14 -4.86 1.16
N ILE A 203 0.87 -4.39 2.17
CA ILE A 203 0.28 -3.80 3.39
C ILE A 203 -0.40 -2.47 3.09
N GLU A 204 0.21 -1.61 2.26
CA GLU A 204 -0.41 -0.34 1.82
C GLU A 204 -1.70 -0.60 1.06
N ARG A 205 -1.72 -1.61 0.20
CA ARG A 205 -2.96 -2.04 -0.47
C ARG A 205 -4.00 -2.51 0.53
N ASP A 206 -3.62 -3.35 1.49
CA ASP A 206 -4.57 -3.85 2.48
C ASP A 206 -5.16 -2.73 3.36
N LEU A 207 -4.32 -1.74 3.71
CA LEU A 207 -4.74 -0.54 4.42
C LEU A 207 -5.75 0.27 3.59
N THR A 208 -5.44 0.49 2.31
CA THR A 208 -6.24 1.31 1.39
C THR A 208 -7.57 0.66 1.02
N GLU A 209 -7.55 -0.64 0.70
CA GLU A 209 -8.70 -1.34 0.11
C GLU A 209 -9.63 -1.95 1.16
N TYR A 210 -9.12 -2.29 2.36
CA TYR A 210 -9.94 -2.97 3.38
C TYR A 210 -10.04 -2.17 4.68
N ILE A 211 -8.93 -1.69 5.24
CA ILE A 211 -8.95 -1.07 6.59
C ILE A 211 -9.60 0.31 6.59
N LEU A 212 -9.15 1.22 5.72
CA LEU A 212 -9.73 2.57 5.67
C LEU A 212 -11.22 2.54 5.25
N PRO A 213 -11.64 1.75 4.24
CA PRO A 213 -13.06 1.60 3.92
C PRO A 213 -13.87 0.97 5.06
N PHE A 214 -13.29 0.03 5.81
CA PHE A 214 -13.93 -0.51 7.02
C PHE A 214 -14.27 0.60 8.01
N PHE A 215 -13.34 1.51 8.28
CA PHE A 215 -13.57 2.65 9.19
C PHE A 215 -14.60 3.63 8.64
N ALA A 216 -14.56 3.94 7.34
CA ALA A 216 -15.48 4.89 6.71
C ALA A 216 -16.97 4.52 6.82
N ARG A 217 -17.27 3.23 7.10
CA ARG A 217 -18.66 2.75 7.33
C ARG A 217 -19.24 3.17 8.69
N TYR A 218 -18.43 3.68 9.61
CA TYR A 218 -18.85 4.00 10.97
C TYR A 218 -18.54 5.45 11.31
N ASN A 219 -19.51 6.35 11.18
CA ASN A 219 -19.34 7.78 11.45
C ASN A 219 -20.07 8.22 12.72
N THR A 220 -21.03 7.43 13.18
CA THR A 220 -21.88 7.71 14.34
C THR A 220 -22.05 6.48 15.21
N GLU A 221 -22.47 6.65 16.46
CA GLU A 221 -22.67 5.50 17.38
C GLU A 221 -23.76 4.54 16.87
N SER A 222 -24.79 5.05 16.19
CA SER A 222 -25.84 4.25 15.58
C SER A 222 -25.34 3.27 14.51
N ASP A 223 -24.25 3.61 13.81
CA ASP A 223 -23.65 2.71 12.80
C ASP A 223 -23.01 1.48 13.48
N VAL A 224 -22.60 1.64 14.74
CA VAL A 224 -21.86 0.62 15.49
C VAL A 224 -22.82 -0.40 16.09
N ILE A 225 -23.96 0.03 16.65
CA ILE A 225 -24.93 -0.79 17.40
C ILE A 225 -25.23 -2.16 16.75
N PRO A 226 -25.52 -2.25 15.43
CA PRO A 226 -25.89 -3.54 14.82
C PRO A 226 -24.75 -4.58 14.79
N ASN A 227 -23.50 -4.14 14.95
CA ASN A 227 -22.30 -4.95 14.72
C ASN A 227 -21.43 -5.11 15.97
N GLN A 228 -21.90 -4.65 17.14
CA GLN A 228 -21.14 -4.71 18.39
C GLN A 228 -20.88 -6.15 18.83
N PHE A 229 -19.66 -6.42 19.29
CA PHE A 229 -19.28 -7.68 19.92
C PHE A 229 -19.73 -7.66 21.38
N ILE A 230 -21.00 -7.97 21.60
CA ILE A 230 -21.55 -8.12 22.95
C ILE A 230 -21.27 -9.55 23.42
N TYR A 231 -20.23 -9.72 24.22
CA TYR A 231 -20.00 -10.99 24.91
C TYR A 231 -21.04 -11.15 26.03
N ARG A 232 -22.10 -11.92 25.78
CA ARG A 232 -23.05 -12.30 26.84
C ARG A 232 -22.28 -12.99 27.98
N LYS A 233 -22.54 -12.59 29.23
CA LYS A 233 -21.92 -13.15 30.45
C LYS A 233 -21.80 -14.67 30.34
N GLY A 234 -20.57 -15.18 30.29
CA GLY A 234 -20.25 -16.61 30.17
C GLY A 234 -19.41 -16.99 28.95
N GLY A 235 -19.27 -16.12 27.94
CA GLY A 235 -18.33 -16.31 26.84
C GLY A 235 -16.88 -16.09 27.29
N LYS A 236 -16.01 -17.09 27.13
CA LYS A 236 -14.57 -16.94 27.41
C LYS A 236 -13.96 -15.88 26.48
N ARG A 237 -13.15 -14.99 27.08
CA ARG A 237 -12.27 -14.04 26.38
C ARG A 237 -11.20 -14.77 25.56
#